data_AF-A0A3B9GHB1-F1
#
_entry.id   AF-A0A3B9GHB1-F1
#
_cell.length_a   1.000
_cell.length_b   1.000
_cell.length_c   1.000
_cell.angle_alpha   90.00
_cell.angle_beta   90.00
_cell.angle_gamma   90.00
#
_symmetry.space_group_name_H-M   'P 1'
#
loop_
_entity.id
_entity.type
_entity.pdbx_description
1 polymer ?
#
loop_
_entity_poly.entity_id
_entity_poly.type
_entity_poly.pdbx_seq_one_letter_code
_entity_poly.pdbx_strand_id
1 'polypeptide(L)'
;MKRALLIALALAALVALAPVFAQGTSGSSALDTSGSIREVSDLYPVRLDVVRIYGHAQGYKVVYRKGQTSFAEINVPMGWFVAGGKAQLIRAEGPQYPYLVVYYKSDGSFSHLKLYAQRSIRHASWGEMKGDPGDAFKVETIKIEY
;
A
#
# COMPACT_ATOMS: atom_id res chain seq x y z
N MET A 1 -17.26 10.08 64.51
CA MET A 1 -15.89 9.99 63.95
C MET A 1 -15.61 8.67 63.23
N LYS A 2 -15.96 7.50 63.79
CA LYS A 2 -15.68 6.19 63.18
C LYS A 2 -16.36 5.94 61.82
N ARG A 3 -17.58 6.47 61.60
CA ARG A 3 -18.33 6.32 60.33
C ARG A 3 -17.80 7.19 59.18
N ALA A 4 -17.26 8.38 59.49
CA ALA A 4 -16.63 9.24 58.49
C ALA A 4 -15.30 8.65 57.99
N LEU A 5 -14.55 7.99 58.88
CA LEU A 5 -13.30 7.30 58.54
C LEU A 5 -13.53 6.09 57.62
N LEU A 6 -14.61 5.33 57.85
CA LEU A 6 -14.98 4.17 57.02
C LEU A 6 -15.43 4.59 55.60
N ILE A 7 -16.12 5.71 55.46
CA ILE A 7 -16.55 6.23 54.16
C ILE A 7 -15.35 6.76 53.36
N ALA A 8 -14.39 7.42 54.02
CA ALA A 8 -13.16 7.87 53.38
C ALA A 8 -12.29 6.69 52.90
N LEU A 9 -12.24 5.60 53.67
CA LEU A 9 -11.51 4.38 53.30
C LEU A 9 -12.16 3.65 52.11
N ALA A 10 -13.50 3.62 52.06
CA ALA A 10 -14.24 3.02 50.95
C ALA A 10 -14.12 3.82 49.64
N LEU A 11 -14.03 5.15 49.72
CA LEU A 11 -13.79 6.00 48.54
C LEU A 11 -12.37 5.84 47.99
N ALA A 12 -11.37 5.67 48.86
CA ALA A 12 -9.98 5.44 48.46
C ALA A 12 -9.78 4.07 47.77
N ALA A 13 -10.55 3.05 48.18
CA ALA A 13 -10.53 1.73 47.56
C ALA A 13 -11.17 1.69 46.16
N LEU A 14 -12.14 2.58 45.87
CA LEU A 14 -12.81 2.63 44.56
C LEU A 14 -11.96 3.29 43.46
N VAL A 15 -11.04 4.21 43.82
CA VAL A 15 -10.13 4.86 42.85
C VAL A 15 -9.03 3.91 42.37
N ALA A 16 -8.75 2.83 43.11
CA ALA A 16 -7.74 1.84 42.77
C ALA A 16 -8.23 0.77 41.75
N LEU A 17 -9.49 0.79 41.32
CA LEU A 17 -10.08 -0.17 40.37
C LEU A 17 -10.35 0.41 38.97
N ALA A 18 -9.93 1.65 38.70
CA ALA A 18 -9.96 2.17 37.34
C ALA A 18 -8.91 1.38 36.50
N PRO A 19 -9.27 0.86 35.31
CA PRO A 19 -8.28 0.30 34.42
C PRO A 19 -7.35 1.44 34.00
N VAL A 20 -6.12 1.42 34.50
CA VAL A 20 -5.04 2.32 34.09
C VAL A 20 -4.64 1.93 32.66
N PHE A 21 -5.46 2.32 31.68
CA PHE A 21 -5.01 2.40 30.29
C PHE A 21 -4.37 3.77 30.07
N ALA A 22 -3.22 3.96 30.71
CA ALA A 22 -2.32 5.07 30.45
C ALA A 22 -0.93 4.52 30.19
N GLN A 23 -0.82 3.54 29.29
CA GLN A 23 0.44 3.27 28.58
C GLN A 23 0.42 4.08 27.30
N GLY A 24 0.65 5.39 27.44
CA GLY A 24 1.15 6.18 26.32
C GLY A 24 2.58 5.73 26.08
N THR A 25 2.78 4.85 25.09
CA THR A 25 4.10 4.43 24.61
C THR A 25 4.77 5.60 23.90
N SER A 26 5.23 6.57 24.69
CA SER A 26 6.20 7.57 24.28
C SER A 26 7.59 6.99 24.56
N GLY A 27 8.14 6.23 23.62
CA GLY A 27 9.49 5.72 23.79
C GLY A 27 9.87 4.57 22.87
N SER A 28 10.85 4.83 22.02
CA SER A 28 11.58 3.89 21.14
C SER A 28 10.75 3.23 20.05
N SER A 29 10.86 3.79 18.85
CA SER A 29 10.95 3.04 17.61
C SER A 29 11.85 1.83 17.87
N ALA A 30 11.26 0.65 18.05
CA ALA A 30 11.99 -0.61 18.14
C ALA A 30 12.54 -0.95 16.75
N LEU A 31 13.51 -0.15 16.30
CA LEU A 31 14.42 -0.55 15.25
C LEU A 31 15.21 -1.74 15.78
N ASP A 32 15.27 -2.78 14.96
CA ASP A 32 16.00 -4.01 15.19
C ASP A 32 17.33 -3.78 15.93
N THR A 33 17.50 -4.45 17.07
CA THR A 33 18.70 -4.35 17.94
C THR A 33 19.98 -4.80 17.21
N SER A 34 19.87 -5.43 16.04
CA SER A 34 21.01 -5.80 15.19
C SER A 34 21.72 -4.60 14.53
N GLY A 35 21.13 -3.38 14.56
CA GLY A 35 21.69 -2.20 13.90
C GLY A 35 21.65 -2.25 12.36
N SER A 36 20.98 -3.26 11.79
CA SER A 36 20.82 -3.42 10.34
C SER A 36 19.86 -2.41 9.73
N ILE A 37 18.85 -1.98 10.48
CA ILE A 37 17.88 -0.97 10.06
C ILE A 37 18.30 0.37 10.65
N ARG A 38 18.82 1.26 9.79
CA ARG A 38 19.31 2.59 10.19
C ARG A 38 18.21 3.65 10.24
N GLU A 39 17.15 3.44 9.47
CA GLU A 39 16.04 4.38 9.34
C GLU A 39 14.76 3.58 9.02
N VAL A 40 13.64 4.01 9.60
CA VAL A 40 12.33 3.44 9.28
C VAL A 40 11.93 3.93 7.89
N SER A 41 11.51 3.02 7.02
CA SER A 41 11.03 3.42 5.68
C SER A 41 9.73 4.21 5.80
N ASP A 42 9.71 5.40 5.20
CA ASP A 42 8.49 6.21 5.04
C ASP A 42 7.50 5.62 4.01
N LEU A 43 7.91 4.57 3.29
CA LEU A 43 7.11 3.98 2.22
C LEU A 43 6.28 2.81 2.70
N TYR A 44 4.99 2.87 2.39
CA TYR A 44 4.02 1.81 2.60
C TYR A 44 3.70 1.10 1.28
N PRO A 45 4.15 -0.16 1.09
CA PRO A 45 3.86 -0.93 -0.11
C PRO A 45 2.49 -1.60 -0.03
N VAL A 46 1.65 -1.36 -1.05
CA VAL A 46 0.39 -2.09 -1.24
C VAL A 46 0.51 -2.99 -2.46
N ARG A 47 0.40 -4.29 -2.23
CA ARG A 47 0.40 -5.29 -3.30
C ARG A 47 -1.02 -5.49 -3.83
N LEU A 48 -1.15 -5.49 -5.15
CA LEU A 48 -2.38 -5.77 -5.88
C LEU A 48 -2.20 -6.96 -6.82
N ASP A 49 -3.20 -7.83 -6.84
CA ASP A 49 -3.24 -8.97 -7.74
C ASP A 49 -3.74 -8.52 -9.12
N VAL A 50 -2.84 -8.57 -10.09
CA VAL A 50 -3.11 -8.14 -11.46
C VAL A 50 -3.70 -9.31 -12.23
N VAL A 51 -4.78 -9.04 -12.96
CA VAL A 51 -5.45 -10.01 -13.81
C VAL A 51 -4.97 -9.87 -15.24
N ARG A 52 -4.85 -8.63 -15.72
CA ARG A 52 -4.45 -8.36 -17.10
C ARG A 52 -3.72 -7.03 -17.24
N ILE A 53 -2.76 -7.00 -18.15
CA ILE A 53 -1.98 -5.82 -18.52
C ILE A 53 -2.17 -5.58 -20.00
N TYR A 54 -2.72 -4.43 -20.35
CA TYR A 54 -2.90 -3.99 -21.72
C TYR A 54 -1.80 -2.99 -22.08
N GLY A 55 -0.99 -3.34 -23.07
CA GLY A 55 0.02 -2.44 -23.63
C GLY A 55 -0.60 -1.42 -24.59
N HIS A 56 -0.12 -0.18 -24.52
CA HIS A 56 -0.44 0.88 -25.46
C HIS A 56 0.76 1.84 -25.60
N ALA A 57 0.82 2.62 -26.70
CA ALA A 57 1.91 3.59 -26.91
C ALA A 57 1.99 4.66 -25.80
N GLN A 58 0.83 5.03 -25.24
CA GLN A 58 0.74 6.00 -24.15
C GLN A 58 1.02 5.41 -22.75
N GLY A 59 1.08 4.08 -22.59
CA GLY A 59 1.31 3.45 -21.29
C GLY A 59 0.73 2.05 -21.15
N TYR A 60 0.59 1.61 -19.90
CA TYR A 60 0.00 0.31 -19.56
C TYR A 60 -1.30 0.50 -18.78
N LYS A 61 -2.37 -0.11 -19.27
CA LYS A 61 -3.59 -0.26 -18.47
C LYS A 61 -3.55 -1.58 -17.72
N VAL A 62 -3.64 -1.49 -16.40
CA VAL A 62 -3.51 -2.62 -15.50
C VAL A 62 -4.86 -2.87 -14.84
N VAL A 63 -5.40 -4.05 -15.07
CA VAL A 63 -6.64 -4.52 -14.45
C VAL A 63 -6.28 -5.40 -13.28
N TYR A 64 -6.75 -5.06 -12.09
CA TYR A 64 -6.46 -5.76 -10.84
C TYR A 64 -7.76 -6.10 -10.10
N ARG A 65 -7.67 -7.08 -9.20
CA ARG A 65 -8.81 -7.50 -8.39
C ARG A 65 -9.03 -6.51 -7.23
N LYS A 66 -10.29 -6.09 -7.07
CA LYS A 66 -10.78 -5.27 -5.96
C LYS A 66 -11.77 -6.11 -5.15
N GLY A 67 -11.39 -6.50 -3.94
CA GLY A 67 -12.17 -7.44 -3.12
C GLY A 67 -12.29 -8.85 -3.73
N GLN A 68 -13.43 -9.51 -3.50
CA GLN A 68 -13.64 -10.90 -3.95
C GLN A 68 -14.20 -11.03 -5.37
N THR A 69 -15.03 -10.07 -5.81
CA THR A 69 -15.86 -10.22 -7.01
C THR A 69 -15.66 -9.14 -8.06
N SER A 70 -14.91 -8.09 -7.75
CA SER A 70 -14.81 -6.90 -8.60
C SER A 70 -13.40 -6.71 -9.15
N PHE A 71 -13.32 -5.93 -10.22
CA PHE A 71 -12.07 -5.50 -10.83
C PHE A 71 -12.03 -3.98 -10.88
N ALA A 72 -10.83 -3.44 -10.78
CA ALA A 72 -10.56 -2.02 -11.00
C ALA A 72 -9.41 -1.88 -11.99
N GLU A 73 -9.32 -0.70 -12.60
CA GLU A 73 -8.34 -0.41 -13.64
C GLU A 73 -7.48 0.78 -13.20
N ILE A 74 -6.18 0.73 -13.52
CA ILE A 74 -5.32 1.91 -13.49
C ILE A 74 -4.63 2.08 -14.84
N ASN A 75 -4.42 3.32 -15.24
CA ASN A 75 -3.65 3.66 -16.42
C ASN A 75 -2.31 4.23 -15.98
N VAL A 76 -1.22 3.54 -16.30
CA VAL A 76 0.14 3.95 -15.94
C VAL A 76 0.79 4.59 -17.16
N PRO A 77 1.13 5.89 -17.13
CA PRO A 77 1.70 6.59 -18.27
C PRO A 77 3.07 6.03 -18.67
N MET A 78 3.33 5.95 -19.97
CA MET A 78 4.62 5.49 -20.50
C MET A 78 5.78 6.35 -19.97
N GLY A 79 5.57 7.66 -19.82
CA GLY A 79 6.57 8.60 -19.31
C GLY A 79 7.02 8.32 -17.87
N TRP A 80 6.33 7.45 -17.12
CA TRP A 80 6.77 7.04 -15.79
C TRP A 80 7.82 5.92 -15.82
N PHE A 81 7.91 5.16 -16.91
CA PHE A 81 8.83 4.02 -17.07
C PHE A 81 10.21 4.47 -17.55
N VAL A 82 10.80 5.43 -16.85
CA VAL A 82 12.15 5.96 -17.10
C VAL A 82 13.04 5.66 -15.89
N ALA A 83 14.36 5.77 -16.05
CA ALA A 83 15.29 5.62 -14.94
C ALA A 83 14.97 6.67 -13.85
N GLY A 84 14.69 6.21 -12.62
CA GLY A 84 14.25 7.08 -11.52
C GLY A 84 12.81 7.60 -11.63
N GLY A 85 12.03 7.11 -12.60
CA GLY A 85 10.64 7.48 -12.80
C GLY A 85 9.68 6.89 -11.75
N LYS A 86 8.41 7.25 -11.87
CA LYS A 86 7.33 6.82 -10.95
C LYS A 86 6.85 5.39 -11.21
N ALA A 87 7.34 4.71 -12.24
CA ALA A 87 6.96 3.34 -12.55
C ALA A 87 8.15 2.50 -13.00
N GLN A 88 8.14 1.23 -12.62
CA GLN A 88 9.09 0.24 -13.13
C GLN A 88 8.33 -0.97 -13.65
N LEU A 89 8.69 -1.44 -14.85
CA LEU A 89 8.22 -2.70 -15.41
C LEU A 89 9.27 -3.78 -15.20
N ILE A 90 8.91 -4.84 -14.49
CA ILE A 90 9.78 -5.97 -14.20
C ILE A 90 9.16 -7.19 -14.87
N ARG A 91 9.88 -7.77 -15.83
CA ARG A 91 9.43 -8.95 -16.59
C ARG A 91 10.15 -10.20 -16.10
N ALA A 92 9.39 -11.14 -15.57
CA ALA A 92 9.91 -12.36 -14.99
C ALA A 92 8.99 -13.55 -15.26
N GLU A 93 9.45 -14.75 -14.92
CA GLU A 93 8.72 -16.00 -15.11
C GLU A 93 8.32 -16.56 -13.74
N GLY A 94 7.15 -17.19 -13.68
CA GLY A 94 6.66 -17.84 -12.48
C GLY A 94 5.15 -17.63 -12.26
N PRO A 95 4.50 -18.50 -11.47
CA PRO A 95 3.07 -18.46 -11.23
C PRO A 95 2.61 -17.22 -10.43
N GLN A 96 3.53 -16.57 -9.71
CA GLN A 96 3.24 -15.37 -8.94
C GLN A 96 2.96 -14.13 -9.80
N TYR A 97 3.32 -14.16 -11.09
CA TYR A 97 3.12 -13.03 -11.99
C TYR A 97 1.83 -13.17 -12.80
N PRO A 98 1.10 -12.07 -13.04
CA PRO A 98 1.47 -10.68 -12.73
C PRO A 98 0.97 -10.18 -11.37
N TYR A 99 1.66 -9.17 -10.82
CA TYR A 99 1.19 -8.38 -9.68
C TYR A 99 1.74 -6.95 -9.76
N LEU A 100 1.17 -6.05 -8.98
CA LEU A 100 1.57 -4.65 -8.91
C LEU A 100 1.86 -4.30 -7.45
N VAL A 101 2.89 -3.49 -7.20
CA VAL A 101 3.13 -2.90 -5.89
C VAL A 101 3.08 -1.38 -6.04
N VAL A 102 2.19 -0.73 -5.30
CA VAL A 102 2.06 0.72 -5.24
C VAL A 102 2.64 1.20 -3.91
N TYR A 103 3.53 2.18 -3.96
CA TYR A 103 4.18 2.73 -2.79
C TYR A 103 3.56 4.09 -2.45
N TYR A 104 3.09 4.20 -1.22
CA TYR A 104 2.56 5.44 -0.65
C TYR A 104 3.53 5.96 0.42
N LYS A 105 3.57 7.27 0.62
CA LYS A 105 4.26 7.87 1.77
C LYS A 105 3.37 7.87 3.01
N SER A 106 3.91 8.20 4.17
CA SER A 106 3.15 8.31 5.43
C SER A 106 1.96 9.29 5.36
N ASP A 107 2.04 10.32 4.53
CA ASP A 107 0.95 11.28 4.27
C ASP A 107 -0.16 10.74 3.33
N GLY A 108 -0.01 9.50 2.83
CA GLY A 108 -0.92 8.87 1.88
C GLY A 108 -0.72 9.30 0.43
N SER A 109 0.26 10.16 0.13
CA SER A 109 0.58 10.56 -1.23
C SER A 109 1.27 9.43 -2.01
N PHE A 110 0.98 9.37 -3.31
CA PHE A 110 1.58 8.42 -4.24
C PHE A 110 3.08 8.73 -4.43
N SER A 111 3.94 7.71 -4.23
CA SER A 111 5.37 7.80 -4.53
C SER A 111 5.69 7.25 -5.91
N HIS A 112 5.53 5.93 -6.08
CA HIS A 112 5.85 5.21 -7.30
C HIS A 112 5.17 3.83 -7.29
N LEU A 113 5.29 3.09 -8.39
CA LEU A 113 4.82 1.72 -8.50
C LEU A 113 5.81 0.80 -9.21
N LYS A 114 5.66 -0.49 -8.97
CA LYS A 114 6.39 -1.56 -9.65
C LYS A 114 5.40 -2.57 -10.21
N LEU A 115 5.34 -2.64 -11.53
CA LEU A 115 4.53 -3.60 -12.25
C LEU A 115 5.37 -4.84 -12.56
N TYR A 116 5.00 -5.96 -11.96
CA TYR A 116 5.64 -7.24 -12.21
C TYR A 116 4.78 -8.05 -13.17
N ALA A 117 5.34 -8.40 -14.31
CA ALA A 117 4.61 -9.01 -15.41
C ALA A 117 5.30 -10.28 -15.91
N GLN A 118 4.51 -11.13 -16.56
CA GLN A 118 5.03 -12.32 -17.23
C GLN A 118 6.01 -11.94 -18.33
N ARG A 119 7.14 -12.63 -18.40
CA ARG A 119 8.21 -12.32 -19.37
C ARG A 119 7.72 -12.46 -20.82
N SER A 120 6.95 -13.51 -21.10
CA SER A 120 6.38 -13.74 -22.42
C SER A 120 5.19 -12.81 -22.66
N ILE A 121 5.29 -11.94 -23.66
CA ILE A 121 4.18 -11.06 -24.09
C ILE A 121 2.99 -11.86 -24.66
N ARG A 122 3.20 -13.14 -25.01
CA ARG A 122 2.15 -14.04 -25.49
C ARG A 122 1.36 -14.69 -24.34
N HIS A 123 1.76 -14.47 -23.09
CA HIS A 123 1.02 -15.00 -21.94
C HIS A 123 -0.36 -14.35 -21.85
N ALA A 124 -1.39 -15.11 -21.41
CA ALA A 124 -2.79 -14.66 -21.36
C ALA A 124 -3.06 -13.43 -20.45
N SER A 125 -2.09 -13.11 -19.58
CA SER A 125 -2.10 -11.90 -18.75
C SER A 125 -1.80 -10.63 -19.56
N TRP A 126 -1.25 -10.75 -20.75
CA TRP A 126 -1.01 -9.63 -21.65
C TRP A 126 -2.18 -9.47 -22.62
N GLY A 127 -2.51 -8.22 -22.90
CA GLY A 127 -3.44 -7.84 -23.93
C GLY A 127 -2.97 -6.59 -24.66
N GLU A 128 -3.66 -6.29 -25.74
CA GLU A 128 -3.48 -5.06 -26.49
C GLU A 128 -4.73 -4.20 -26.32
N MET A 129 -4.54 -2.90 -26.10
CA MET A 129 -5.65 -1.97 -26.06
C MET A 129 -6.01 -1.56 -27.49
N LYS A 130 -7.30 -1.58 -27.83
CA LYS A 130 -7.80 -1.11 -29.12
C LYS A 130 -8.35 0.32 -28.98
N GLY A 131 -8.15 1.14 -30.01
CA GLY A 131 -8.66 2.51 -30.07
C GLY A 131 -7.74 3.52 -29.39
N ASP A 132 -8.13 4.78 -29.48
CA ASP A 132 -7.44 5.88 -28.81
C ASP A 132 -7.90 5.98 -27.35
N PRO A 133 -7.01 5.83 -26.35
CA PRO A 133 -7.36 6.01 -24.94
C PRO A 133 -7.60 7.47 -24.54
N GLY A 134 -7.37 8.44 -25.44
CA GLY A 134 -7.58 9.87 -25.17
C GLY A 134 -6.75 10.35 -23.98
N ASP A 135 -7.43 10.84 -22.94
CA ASP A 135 -6.80 11.42 -21.75
C ASP A 135 -6.57 10.42 -20.61
N ALA A 136 -6.87 9.14 -20.80
CA ALA A 136 -6.80 8.13 -19.75
C ALA A 136 -5.41 7.99 -19.11
N PHE A 137 -4.35 8.31 -19.86
CA PHE A 137 -2.95 8.29 -19.41
C PHE A 137 -2.42 9.65 -18.95
N LYS A 138 -3.24 10.71 -18.91
CA LYS A 138 -2.85 12.02 -18.36
C LYS A 138 -3.06 12.04 -16.84
N VAL A 139 -2.35 11.17 -16.13
CA VAL A 139 -2.43 11.04 -14.67
C VAL A 139 -1.09 11.39 -14.01
N GLU A 140 -1.15 12.02 -12.85
CA GLU A 140 0.04 12.39 -12.06
C GLU A 140 0.24 11.54 -10.80
N THR A 141 -0.84 10.91 -10.33
CA THR A 141 -0.91 10.09 -9.12
C THR A 141 -1.79 8.86 -9.35
N ILE A 142 -1.57 7.81 -8.54
CA ILE A 142 -2.41 6.61 -8.53
C ILE A 142 -3.11 6.49 -7.18
N LYS A 143 -4.42 6.42 -7.22
CA LYS A 143 -5.26 6.05 -6.08
C LYS A 143 -5.87 4.69 -6.37
N ILE A 144 -5.52 3.71 -5.55
CA ILE A 144 -6.07 2.35 -5.68
C ILE A 144 -7.45 2.27 -5.03
N GLU A 145 -8.24 1.33 -5.52
CA GLU A 145 -9.56 1.03 -5.00
C GLU A 145 -9.55 -0.30 -4.24
N TYR A 146 -10.29 -0.36 -3.13
CA TYR A 146 -10.38 -1.51 -2.22
C TYR A 146 -11.75 -2.18 -2.26
#